data_AF-Q0CRA8-F1
#
_entry.id   AF-Q0CRA8-F1
#
_cell.length_a   1.000
_cell.length_b   1.000
_cell.length_c   1.000
_cell.angle_alpha   90.00
_cell.angle_beta   90.00
_cell.angle_gamma   90.00
#
_symmetry.space_group_name_H-M   'P 1'
#
loop_
_entity.id
_entity.type
_entity.pdbx_description
1 polymer ?
#
loop_
_entity_poly.entity_id
_entity_poly.type
_entity_poly.pdbx_seq_one_letter_code
_entity_poly.pdbx_strand_id
1 'polypeptide(L)'
;MLVDLPPEILYHIASYLPTASALAHLAQTCHRLHTIITADDWRICRAFISHRFPHIDTPPFWKDAAQALTSRSRALDKHAVIGRFVGPSRDAAKVGSHQAIRRDNPTHGYRPAIDSYEFWNGKTWEDRKEVLAWSAADTLVMRIRQTGRGRNEQWFVFDDLDHISSHDDICGLHLLRPNHYAKERDREHIIFGRMRGELVHLAIAPVTSAYEYKQRFLTFGVELERTDLSNGPDPILAAHFSNGSIAFYSTTSEDAEVQAFARLRIDPDKVARNKFSKFISPSRFAVATGRLDDSLTVSTISQERLSLDRVIGVDSLDLDSQVGLAQKTNVTAITPFSPRTSHPSSGNIFLAAWGDRAVRLHDLRSDRPYEKIYRDNSDHNPIYCVHPLGNDRFVVGAGGDAVVKIFDLRMPKNYTYLDARASLTCLYNQSPNHRSGNGVSNHVKSVIDGIRYPRKDLSIFLSYQPQVLNRRRARSYANRSYRGAIYTMSSPSPLSPTLYTGIANGVVRLDFASTDDLTGPCKAWHQDRIDLNPSTANVTTSPVDRVLDLSGYERPDPRDTTTPLKLRKQQPFKSVGDEDIANEELTGWDRRWERLGAAGAWRRGGVPLR
;
A
#
# COMPACT_ATOMS: atom_id res chain seq x y z
N MET A 1 0.65 -38.45 -23.92
CA MET A 1 1.83 -37.98 -23.15
C MET A 1 1.42 -37.29 -21.85
N LEU A 2 0.88 -36.07 -21.83
CA LEU A 2 0.46 -35.42 -20.56
C LEU A 2 -0.71 -36.15 -19.87
N VAL A 3 -1.61 -36.71 -20.68
CA VAL A 3 -2.75 -37.48 -20.18
C VAL A 3 -2.29 -38.75 -19.47
N ASP A 4 -1.12 -39.31 -19.75
CA ASP A 4 -0.69 -40.60 -19.17
C ASP A 4 0.08 -40.41 -17.84
N LEU A 5 0.42 -39.17 -17.50
CA LEU A 5 1.20 -38.86 -16.31
C LEU A 5 0.36 -39.03 -15.02
N PRO A 6 0.99 -39.51 -13.93
CA PRO A 6 0.40 -39.46 -12.59
C PRO A 6 0.07 -38.03 -12.17
N PRO A 7 -0.98 -37.82 -11.35
CA PRO A 7 -1.35 -36.50 -10.84
C PRO A 7 -0.17 -35.75 -10.20
N GLU A 8 0.70 -36.44 -9.48
CA GLU A 8 1.87 -35.88 -8.78
C GLU A 8 2.84 -35.18 -9.75
N ILE A 9 3.05 -35.75 -10.93
CA ILE A 9 3.90 -35.14 -11.96
C ILE A 9 3.22 -33.90 -12.54
N LEU A 10 1.89 -33.93 -12.72
CA LEU A 10 1.11 -32.76 -13.16
C LEU A 10 1.15 -31.63 -12.11
N TYR A 11 1.12 -31.95 -10.81
CA TYR A 11 1.35 -30.97 -9.73
C TYR A 11 2.73 -30.32 -9.85
N HIS A 12 3.77 -31.11 -10.13
CA HIS A 12 5.11 -30.57 -10.30
C HIS A 12 5.22 -29.68 -11.54
N ILE A 13 4.66 -30.12 -12.69
CA ILE A 13 4.60 -29.33 -13.93
C ILE A 13 3.91 -27.98 -13.69
N ALA A 14 2.81 -27.96 -12.92
CA ALA A 14 2.09 -26.73 -12.62
C ALA A 14 2.94 -25.68 -11.88
N SER A 15 3.94 -26.09 -11.10
CA SER A 15 4.88 -25.15 -10.46
C SER A 15 5.77 -24.41 -11.45
N TYR A 16 5.99 -24.98 -12.64
CA TYR A 16 6.76 -24.38 -13.73
C TYR A 16 5.92 -23.62 -14.74
N LEU A 17 4.58 -23.69 -14.64
CA LEU A 17 3.71 -22.94 -15.55
C LEU A 17 3.89 -21.44 -15.30
N PRO A 18 4.10 -20.65 -16.37
CA PRO A 18 4.46 -19.26 -16.20
C PRO A 18 3.31 -18.41 -15.67
N THR A 19 2.06 -18.76 -16.02
CA THR A 19 0.88 -17.97 -15.68
C THR A 19 -0.31 -18.82 -15.24
N ALA A 20 -1.23 -18.21 -14.49
CA ALA A 20 -2.51 -18.84 -14.15
C ALA A 20 -3.36 -19.11 -15.40
N SER A 21 -3.21 -18.31 -16.47
CA SER A 21 -3.86 -18.59 -17.76
C SER A 21 -3.34 -19.87 -18.41
N ALA A 22 -2.03 -20.15 -18.34
CA ALA A 22 -1.47 -21.40 -18.84
C ALA A 22 -2.06 -22.61 -18.09
N LEU A 23 -2.26 -22.50 -16.77
CA LEU A 23 -2.94 -23.52 -15.97
C LEU A 23 -4.41 -23.69 -16.37
N ALA A 24 -5.14 -22.59 -16.58
CA ALA A 24 -6.53 -22.63 -17.02
C ALA A 24 -6.68 -23.25 -18.42
N HIS A 25 -5.81 -22.90 -19.37
CA HIS A 25 -5.80 -23.50 -20.70
C HIS A 25 -5.46 -24.99 -20.64
N LEU A 26 -4.49 -25.40 -19.81
CA LEU A 26 -4.17 -26.81 -19.61
C LEU A 26 -5.40 -27.60 -19.11
N ALA A 27 -6.17 -27.03 -18.17
CA ALA A 27 -7.41 -27.62 -17.67
C ALA A 27 -8.53 -27.71 -18.71
N GLN A 28 -8.48 -26.91 -19.77
CA GLN A 28 -9.48 -26.91 -20.85
C GLN A 28 -9.14 -27.91 -21.97
N THR A 29 -7.95 -28.51 -21.97
CA THR A 29 -7.52 -29.40 -23.06
C THR A 29 -8.23 -30.76 -23.09
N CYS A 30 -8.51 -31.37 -21.93
CA CYS A 30 -9.27 -32.63 -21.85
C CYS A 30 -9.92 -32.86 -20.48
N HIS A 31 -10.92 -33.74 -20.41
CA HIS A 31 -11.67 -34.06 -19.19
C HIS A 31 -10.80 -34.59 -18.03
N ARG A 32 -9.79 -35.43 -18.32
CA ARG A 32 -8.90 -35.95 -17.28
C ARG A 32 -8.05 -34.83 -16.67
N LEU A 33 -7.44 -33.99 -17.51
CA LEU A 33 -6.64 -32.86 -17.03
C LEU A 33 -7.50 -31.84 -16.28
N HIS A 34 -8.72 -31.60 -16.75
CA HIS A 34 -9.70 -30.81 -16.02
C HIS A 34 -9.91 -31.37 -14.61
N THR A 35 -10.26 -32.65 -14.50
CA THR A 35 -10.54 -33.32 -13.22
C THR A 35 -9.34 -33.25 -12.27
N ILE A 36 -8.12 -33.46 -12.77
CA ILE A 36 -6.90 -33.40 -11.95
C ILE A 36 -6.62 -31.96 -11.50
N ILE A 37 -6.79 -30.97 -12.37
CA ILE A 37 -6.50 -29.57 -12.05
C ILE A 37 -7.54 -28.96 -11.10
N THR A 38 -8.80 -29.35 -11.23
CA THR A 38 -9.89 -28.85 -10.39
C THR A 38 -10.08 -29.64 -9.09
N ALA A 39 -9.41 -30.79 -8.94
CA ALA A 39 -9.43 -31.59 -7.72
C ALA A 39 -9.02 -30.80 -6.47
N ASP A 40 -9.57 -31.20 -5.32
CA ASP A 40 -9.30 -30.64 -3.99
C ASP A 40 -9.35 -29.09 -3.96
N ASP A 41 -10.44 -28.53 -4.49
CA ASP A 41 -10.65 -27.07 -4.57
C ASP A 41 -9.50 -26.33 -5.28
N TRP A 42 -9.08 -26.86 -6.43
CA TRP A 42 -7.97 -26.31 -7.21
C TRP A 42 -6.65 -26.28 -6.43
N ARG A 43 -6.34 -27.36 -5.69
CA ARG A 43 -5.07 -27.48 -4.94
C ARG A 43 -3.83 -27.21 -5.79
N ILE A 44 -3.88 -27.42 -7.11
CA ILE A 44 -2.78 -27.06 -8.02
C ILE A 44 -2.49 -25.55 -7.98
N CYS A 45 -3.51 -24.69 -7.84
CA CYS A 45 -3.33 -23.25 -7.68
C CYS A 45 -2.53 -22.91 -6.41
N ARG A 46 -2.62 -23.71 -5.34
CA ARG A 46 -1.76 -23.55 -4.15
C ARG A 46 -0.28 -23.69 -4.49
N ALA A 47 0.08 -24.71 -5.27
CA ALA A 47 1.46 -24.93 -5.69
C ALA A 47 1.96 -23.77 -6.57
N PHE A 48 1.12 -23.31 -7.50
CA PHE A 48 1.40 -22.14 -8.32
C PHE A 48 1.62 -20.87 -7.48
N ILE A 49 0.71 -20.55 -6.56
CA ILE A 49 0.81 -19.37 -5.68
C ILE A 49 2.07 -19.46 -4.82
N SER A 50 2.32 -20.61 -4.19
CA SER A 50 3.46 -20.81 -3.30
C SER A 50 4.79 -20.57 -4.03
N HIS A 51 4.85 -20.89 -5.33
CA HIS A 51 6.04 -20.68 -6.15
C HIS A 51 6.13 -19.25 -6.72
N ARG A 52 5.03 -18.70 -7.25
CA ARG A 52 5.02 -17.42 -7.99
C ARG A 52 4.81 -16.19 -7.12
N PHE A 53 4.11 -16.36 -6.00
CA PHE A 53 3.81 -15.33 -5.00
C PHE A 53 4.20 -15.86 -3.61
N PRO A 54 5.49 -16.15 -3.41
CA PRO A 54 5.91 -16.72 -2.14
C PRO A 54 5.57 -15.72 -1.02
N HIS A 55 5.25 -16.23 0.16
CA HIS A 55 5.09 -15.46 1.41
C HIS A 55 3.84 -14.56 1.51
N ILE A 56 2.85 -14.77 0.64
CA ILE A 56 1.52 -14.21 0.83
C ILE A 56 0.66 -15.27 1.50
N ASP A 57 0.23 -15.00 2.74
CA ASP A 57 -0.75 -15.84 3.42
C ASP A 57 -2.10 -15.73 2.70
N THR A 58 -2.65 -16.86 2.30
CA THR A 58 -3.87 -16.94 1.49
C THR A 58 -4.88 -17.88 2.15
N PRO A 59 -6.18 -17.52 2.15
CA PRO A 59 -7.23 -18.45 2.57
C PRO A 59 -7.29 -19.64 1.59
N PRO A 60 -7.90 -20.77 1.97
CA PRO A 60 -7.98 -21.98 1.15
C PRO A 60 -8.95 -21.87 -0.05
N PHE A 61 -9.03 -20.69 -0.68
CA PHE A 61 -9.75 -20.42 -1.91
C PHE A 61 -8.74 -20.25 -3.06
N TRP A 62 -8.01 -21.33 -3.37
CA TRP A 62 -6.78 -21.24 -4.15
C TRP A 62 -6.95 -20.65 -5.55
N LYS A 63 -8.07 -20.97 -6.21
CA LYS A 63 -8.39 -20.41 -7.54
C LYS A 63 -8.55 -18.89 -7.47
N ASP A 64 -9.41 -18.40 -6.57
CA ASP A 64 -9.69 -16.98 -6.43
C ASP A 64 -8.47 -16.21 -5.90
N ALA A 65 -7.68 -16.81 -5.01
CA ALA A 65 -6.44 -16.22 -4.53
C ALA A 65 -5.41 -16.08 -5.68
N ALA A 66 -5.29 -17.08 -6.56
CA ALA A 66 -4.44 -17.01 -7.74
C ALA A 66 -4.93 -15.92 -8.71
N GLN A 67 -6.24 -15.84 -8.97
CA GLN A 67 -6.83 -14.78 -9.78
C GLN A 67 -6.58 -13.40 -9.17
N ALA A 68 -6.78 -13.24 -7.86
CA ALA A 68 -6.55 -12.00 -7.13
C ALA A 68 -5.11 -11.49 -7.25
N LEU A 69 -4.13 -12.35 -7.03
CA LEU A 69 -2.71 -12.00 -7.04
C LEU A 69 -2.22 -11.70 -8.47
N THR A 70 -2.60 -12.54 -9.43
CA THR A 70 -2.20 -12.39 -10.83
C THR A 70 -2.83 -11.15 -11.47
N SER A 71 -4.12 -10.88 -11.24
CA SER A 71 -4.78 -9.67 -11.72
C SER A 71 -4.19 -8.41 -11.09
N ARG A 72 -3.91 -8.40 -9.79
CA ARG A 72 -3.26 -7.24 -9.14
C ARG A 72 -1.86 -7.00 -9.67
N SER A 73 -1.04 -8.05 -9.80
CA SER A 73 0.33 -7.92 -10.34
C SER A 73 0.31 -7.40 -11.78
N ARG A 74 -0.64 -7.88 -12.60
CA ARG A 74 -0.88 -7.36 -13.96
C ARG A 74 -1.34 -5.90 -13.95
N ALA A 75 -2.27 -5.52 -13.08
CA ALA A 75 -2.71 -4.13 -12.94
C ALA A 75 -1.54 -3.21 -12.57
N LEU A 76 -0.68 -3.63 -11.65
CA LEU A 76 0.53 -2.89 -11.29
C LEU A 76 1.53 -2.79 -12.45
N ASP A 77 1.70 -3.86 -13.25
CA ASP A 77 2.54 -3.82 -14.45
C ASP A 77 2.00 -2.85 -15.51
N LYS A 78 0.68 -2.78 -15.67
CA LYS A 78 0.01 -1.85 -16.60
C LYS A 78 -0.17 -0.43 -16.04
N HIS A 79 0.24 -0.19 -14.79
CA HIS A 79 -0.11 1.01 -14.01
C HIS A 79 -1.61 1.29 -13.94
N ALA A 80 -2.44 0.24 -13.99
CA ALA A 80 -3.87 0.34 -13.91
C ALA A 80 -4.32 0.62 -12.47
N VAL A 81 -4.58 1.89 -12.19
CA VAL A 81 -4.96 2.40 -10.87
C VAL A 81 -6.21 3.26 -10.99
N ILE A 82 -7.13 3.13 -10.04
CA ILE A 82 -8.37 3.90 -9.97
C ILE A 82 -8.38 4.61 -8.63
N GLY A 83 -8.42 5.95 -8.64
CA GLY A 83 -8.54 6.74 -7.42
C GLY A 83 -9.99 7.09 -7.12
N ARG A 84 -10.43 6.94 -5.88
CA ARG A 84 -11.74 7.42 -5.38
C ARG A 84 -11.59 7.99 -3.98
N PHE A 85 -12.45 8.92 -3.59
CA PHE A 85 -12.49 9.36 -2.20
C PHE A 85 -13.21 8.35 -1.32
N VAL A 86 -12.83 8.32 -0.05
CA VAL A 86 -13.56 7.60 0.98
C VAL A 86 -14.07 8.64 1.96
N GLY A 87 -15.38 8.63 2.19
CA GLY A 87 -16.04 9.53 3.11
C GLY A 87 -17.21 8.81 3.79
N PRO A 88 -17.57 9.20 5.01
CA PRO A 88 -18.67 8.58 5.73
C PRO A 88 -19.98 8.75 4.97
N SER A 89 -20.83 7.72 5.02
CA SER A 89 -22.22 7.82 4.55
C SER A 89 -22.97 8.91 5.33
N ARG A 90 -24.02 9.47 4.72
CA ARG A 90 -24.91 10.42 5.41
C ARG A 90 -25.59 9.80 6.64
N ASP A 91 -25.79 8.48 6.59
CA ASP A 91 -26.43 7.70 7.64
C ASP A 91 -25.40 7.08 8.61
N ALA A 92 -24.17 7.61 8.65
CA ALA A 92 -23.15 7.16 9.59
C ALA A 92 -23.64 7.33 11.03
N ALA A 93 -23.58 6.24 11.80
CA ALA A 93 -23.95 6.25 13.20
C ALA A 93 -22.93 7.09 13.99
N LYS A 94 -23.44 8.07 14.73
CA LYS A 94 -22.65 8.93 15.60
C LYS A 94 -22.62 8.34 16.99
N VAL A 95 -21.42 8.02 17.47
CA VAL A 95 -21.18 7.38 18.77
C VAL A 95 -20.46 8.38 19.67
N GLY A 96 -20.96 8.57 20.89
CA GLY A 96 -20.38 9.47 21.90
C GLY A 96 -20.89 10.93 21.82
N SER A 97 -20.06 11.90 22.24
CA SER A 97 -20.40 13.33 22.27
C SER A 97 -20.08 13.97 20.91
N HIS A 98 -21.12 14.43 20.19
CA HIS A 98 -20.98 15.12 18.89
C HIS A 98 -21.38 16.59 18.97
N GLN A 99 -21.43 17.15 20.17
CA GLN A 99 -21.90 18.51 20.42
C GLN A 99 -20.76 19.54 20.43
N ALA A 100 -19.52 19.08 20.60
CA ALA A 100 -18.36 19.94 20.66
C ALA A 100 -18.04 20.57 19.30
N ILE A 101 -17.63 21.84 19.34
CA ILE A 101 -17.13 22.56 18.17
C ILE A 101 -15.73 23.02 18.51
N ARG A 102 -14.77 22.70 17.63
CA ARG A 102 -13.39 23.18 17.74
C ARG A 102 -13.36 24.71 17.71
N ARG A 103 -12.77 25.32 18.75
CA ARG A 103 -12.67 26.78 18.90
C ARG A 103 -11.25 27.32 18.72
N ASP A 104 -10.25 26.45 18.72
CA ASP A 104 -8.86 26.84 18.53
C ASP A 104 -8.47 26.93 17.04
N ASN A 105 -7.40 27.68 16.77
CA ASN A 105 -6.73 27.61 15.49
C ASN A 105 -5.77 26.42 15.53
N PRO A 106 -5.81 25.50 14.56
CA PRO A 106 -4.89 24.36 14.53
C PRO A 106 -3.44 24.82 14.60
N THR A 107 -2.76 24.57 15.73
CA THR A 107 -1.35 24.93 15.95
C THR A 107 -0.41 23.79 15.53
N HIS A 108 -0.90 22.56 15.56
CA HIS A 108 -0.15 21.36 15.18
C HIS A 108 -0.53 20.92 13.75
N GLY A 109 0.47 20.51 12.98
CA GLY A 109 0.26 19.95 11.65
C GLY A 109 -0.39 18.58 11.74
N TYR A 110 -1.69 18.50 11.49
CA TYR A 110 -2.46 17.27 11.53
C TYR A 110 -1.90 16.20 10.56
N ARG A 111 -1.78 14.95 11.03
CA ARG A 111 -1.36 13.79 10.26
C ARG A 111 -2.39 12.66 10.44
N PRO A 112 -3.17 12.30 9.41
CA PRO A 112 -4.17 11.24 9.55
C PRO A 112 -3.51 9.89 9.80
N ALA A 113 -3.94 9.21 10.86
CA ALA A 113 -3.63 7.81 11.12
C ALA A 113 -4.69 6.94 10.44
N ILE A 114 -4.27 5.86 9.77
CA ILE A 114 -5.16 4.94 9.06
C ILE A 114 -4.73 3.52 9.37
N ASP A 115 -5.69 2.66 9.67
CA ASP A 115 -5.48 1.22 9.69
C ASP A 115 -6.67 0.49 9.07
N SER A 116 -6.41 -0.68 8.51
CA SER A 116 -7.42 -1.53 7.88
C SER A 116 -7.05 -3.00 8.00
N TYR A 117 -8.05 -3.86 8.03
CA TYR A 117 -7.89 -5.29 7.79
C TYR A 117 -9.04 -5.86 6.98
N GLU A 118 -8.78 -6.98 6.29
CA GLU A 118 -9.82 -7.85 5.77
C GLU A 118 -9.55 -9.30 6.20
N PHE A 119 -10.63 -10.08 6.32
CA PHE A 119 -10.56 -11.51 6.51
C PHE A 119 -11.78 -12.19 5.91
N TRP A 120 -11.65 -13.48 5.60
CA TRP A 120 -12.71 -14.31 5.06
C TRP A 120 -13.47 -14.98 6.20
N ASN A 121 -14.78 -14.75 6.26
CA ASN A 121 -15.65 -15.23 7.34
C ASN A 121 -16.75 -16.19 6.87
N GLY A 122 -16.78 -16.54 5.59
CA GLY A 122 -17.73 -17.52 5.05
C GLY A 122 -17.08 -18.65 4.26
N LYS A 123 -17.89 -19.30 3.42
CA LYS A 123 -17.49 -20.50 2.65
C LYS A 123 -17.04 -20.16 1.23
N THR A 124 -17.27 -18.92 0.79
CA THR A 124 -16.88 -18.45 -0.53
C THR A 124 -15.85 -17.35 -0.43
N TRP A 125 -15.12 -17.11 -1.53
CA TRP A 125 -14.16 -16.02 -1.63
C TRP A 125 -14.80 -14.63 -1.40
N GLU A 126 -16.07 -14.48 -1.75
CA GLU A 126 -16.80 -13.22 -1.64
C GLU A 126 -17.23 -12.91 -0.21
N ASP A 127 -17.36 -13.93 0.65
CA ASP A 127 -17.73 -13.80 2.05
C ASP A 127 -16.55 -13.26 2.88
N ARG A 128 -16.36 -11.94 2.80
CA ARG A 128 -15.28 -11.23 3.49
C ARG A 128 -15.81 -10.06 4.30
N LYS A 129 -15.15 -9.80 5.41
CA LYS A 129 -15.32 -8.60 6.22
C LYS A 129 -14.09 -7.73 6.07
N GLU A 130 -14.27 -6.50 5.62
CA GLU A 130 -13.27 -5.45 5.58
C GLU A 130 -13.61 -4.40 6.66
N VAL A 131 -12.62 -4.01 7.46
CA VAL A 131 -12.74 -2.89 8.40
C VAL A 131 -11.67 -1.88 8.06
N LEU A 132 -12.08 -0.62 7.91
CA LEU A 132 -11.21 0.52 7.68
C LEU A 132 -11.50 1.55 8.77
N ALA A 133 -10.46 2.05 9.42
CA ALA A 133 -10.58 3.15 10.36
C ALA A 133 -9.53 4.22 10.07
N TRP A 134 -9.89 5.48 10.29
CA TRP A 134 -8.96 6.59 10.18
C TRP A 134 -9.30 7.70 11.16
N SER A 135 -8.28 8.47 11.55
CA SER A 135 -8.51 9.72 12.26
C SER A 135 -8.92 10.82 11.29
N ALA A 136 -9.83 11.67 11.75
CA ALA A 136 -10.17 12.95 11.15
C ALA A 136 -10.08 14.03 12.24
N ALA A 137 -8.83 14.46 12.49
CA ALA A 137 -8.44 15.27 13.65
C ALA A 137 -8.72 14.52 14.96
N ASP A 138 -9.56 15.07 15.81
CA ASP A 138 -10.02 14.55 17.09
C ASP A 138 -11.01 13.38 16.97
N THR A 139 -11.66 13.25 15.81
CA THR A 139 -12.69 12.24 15.56
C THR A 139 -12.13 10.98 14.93
N LEU A 140 -12.75 9.84 15.26
CA LEU A 140 -12.44 8.53 14.67
C LEU A 140 -13.55 8.14 13.71
N VAL A 141 -13.20 7.84 12.46
CA VAL A 141 -14.15 7.35 11.45
C VAL A 141 -13.85 5.90 11.15
N MET A 142 -14.90 5.06 11.12
CA MET A 142 -14.81 3.65 10.79
C MET A 142 -15.82 3.25 9.73
N ARG A 143 -15.38 2.37 8.83
CA ARG A 143 -16.23 1.62 7.91
C ARG A 143 -16.07 0.12 8.16
N ILE A 144 -17.20 -0.56 8.31
CA ILE A 144 -17.27 -2.03 8.35
C ILE A 144 -18.06 -2.47 7.12
N ARG A 145 -17.43 -3.26 6.27
CA ARG A 145 -18.03 -3.74 5.03
C ARG A 145 -18.01 -5.27 4.99
N GLN A 146 -19.18 -5.86 4.95
CA GLN A 146 -19.39 -7.27 4.65
C GLN A 146 -19.72 -7.42 3.16
N THR A 147 -19.02 -8.30 2.45
CA THR A 147 -19.40 -8.73 1.10
C THR A 147 -19.78 -10.21 1.06
N GLY A 148 -20.32 -10.67 -0.08
CA GLY A 148 -20.85 -12.02 -0.22
C GLY A 148 -22.25 -12.15 0.40
N ARG A 149 -22.51 -13.27 1.05
CA ARG A 149 -23.78 -13.51 1.76
C ARG A 149 -23.93 -12.51 2.91
N GLY A 150 -25.05 -11.78 2.93
CA GLY A 150 -25.28 -10.74 3.94
C GLY A 150 -24.49 -9.46 3.69
N ARG A 151 -24.34 -9.06 2.40
CA ARG A 151 -23.74 -7.78 2.01
C ARG A 151 -24.33 -6.65 2.86
N ASN A 152 -23.47 -5.99 3.61
CA ASN A 152 -23.83 -4.91 4.51
C ASN A 152 -22.66 -3.94 4.61
N GLU A 153 -22.97 -2.66 4.77
CA GLU A 153 -21.97 -1.62 4.98
C GLU A 153 -22.44 -0.72 6.11
N GLN A 154 -21.59 -0.56 7.11
CA GLN A 154 -21.87 0.24 8.28
C GLN A 154 -20.78 1.28 8.46
N TRP A 155 -21.21 2.47 8.86
CA TRP A 155 -20.38 3.64 9.01
C TRP A 155 -20.55 4.18 10.42
N PHE A 156 -19.43 4.48 11.08
CA PHE A 156 -19.42 5.04 12.42
C PHE A 156 -18.48 6.23 12.49
N VAL A 157 -18.92 7.25 13.24
CA VAL A 157 -18.09 8.37 13.64
C VAL A 157 -18.12 8.42 15.16
N PHE A 158 -16.96 8.24 15.77
CA PHE A 158 -16.77 8.27 17.21
C PHE A 158 -16.08 9.57 17.63
N ASP A 159 -16.66 10.21 18.63
CA ASP A 159 -16.10 11.35 19.35
C ASP A 159 -16.65 11.28 20.77
N ASP A 160 -15.82 11.51 21.78
CA ASP A 160 -16.19 11.48 23.19
C ASP A 160 -15.81 12.78 23.92
N LEU A 161 -15.44 13.81 23.17
CA LEU A 161 -14.96 15.07 23.72
C LEU A 161 -16.08 16.10 23.80
N ASP A 162 -16.16 16.79 24.93
CA ASP A 162 -17.03 17.96 25.09
C ASP A 162 -16.34 19.26 24.65
N HIS A 163 -15.01 19.25 24.63
CA HIS A 163 -14.16 20.37 24.19
C HIS A 163 -13.04 19.83 23.30
N ILE A 164 -12.86 20.47 22.13
CA ILE A 164 -11.89 20.05 21.12
C ILE A 164 -10.78 21.10 21.02
N SER A 165 -9.55 20.64 21.18
CA SER A 165 -8.32 21.38 20.95
C SER A 165 -7.39 20.63 19.99
N SER A 166 -6.34 21.29 19.50
CA SER A 166 -5.30 20.65 18.68
C SER A 166 -4.60 19.51 19.41
N HIS A 167 -4.51 19.52 20.74
CA HIS A 167 -3.89 18.42 21.50
C HIS A 167 -4.79 17.17 21.55
N ASP A 168 -6.05 17.27 21.13
CA ASP A 168 -6.97 16.14 21.10
C ASP A 168 -6.94 15.40 19.75
N ASP A 169 -6.20 15.90 18.76
CA ASP A 169 -6.07 15.21 17.47
C ASP A 169 -5.47 13.80 17.68
N ILE A 170 -6.08 12.81 17.05
CA ILE A 170 -5.65 11.41 17.09
C ILE A 170 -4.42 11.25 16.19
N CYS A 171 -3.28 10.94 16.80
CA CYS A 171 -1.98 10.76 16.14
C CYS A 171 -1.58 9.29 15.99
N GLY A 172 -2.33 8.36 16.58
CA GLY A 172 -2.07 6.92 16.51
C GLY A 172 -3.37 6.11 16.46
N LEU A 173 -3.43 5.10 15.60
CA LEU A 173 -4.63 4.29 15.39
C LEU A 173 -4.26 2.87 14.93
N HIS A 174 -4.77 1.86 15.64
CA HIS A 174 -4.52 0.43 15.37
C HIS A 174 -5.80 -0.38 15.58
N LEU A 175 -6.23 -1.11 14.55
CA LEU A 175 -7.36 -2.04 14.61
C LEU A 175 -6.89 -3.40 15.12
N LEU A 176 -7.58 -3.94 16.14
CA LEU A 176 -7.27 -5.27 16.62
C LEU A 176 -7.78 -6.33 15.63
N ARG A 177 -6.85 -7.19 15.19
CA ARG A 177 -7.14 -8.26 14.22
C ARG A 177 -8.08 -9.31 14.84
N PRO A 178 -8.84 -10.08 14.04
CA PRO A 178 -9.78 -11.08 14.53
C PRO A 178 -9.18 -12.13 15.49
N ASN A 179 -7.89 -12.42 15.35
CA ASN A 179 -7.19 -13.43 16.14
C ASN A 179 -6.61 -12.88 17.45
N HIS A 180 -6.81 -11.59 17.74
CA HIS A 180 -6.33 -10.97 18.97
C HIS A 180 -7.16 -11.44 20.16
N TYR A 181 -6.53 -11.77 21.29
CA TYR A 181 -7.21 -12.37 22.45
C TYR A 181 -8.37 -11.49 22.99
N ALA A 182 -8.18 -10.17 23.07
CA ALA A 182 -9.18 -9.23 23.57
C ALA A 182 -10.34 -8.94 22.59
N LYS A 183 -10.34 -9.54 21.39
CA LYS A 183 -11.30 -9.23 20.33
C LYS A 183 -12.63 -9.93 20.58
N GLU A 184 -13.65 -9.17 20.96
CA GLU A 184 -15.04 -9.67 21.03
C GLU A 184 -15.64 -9.82 19.62
N ARG A 185 -16.46 -10.85 19.40
CA ARG A 185 -17.04 -11.15 18.06
C ARG A 185 -18.00 -10.08 17.57
N ASP A 186 -18.75 -9.48 18.48
CA ASP A 186 -19.82 -8.53 18.17
C ASP A 186 -19.38 -7.06 18.26
N ARG A 187 -18.09 -6.82 18.57
CA ARG A 187 -17.53 -5.47 18.71
C ARG A 187 -16.29 -5.26 17.85
N GLU A 188 -16.10 -4.03 17.42
CA GLU A 188 -14.85 -3.56 16.84
C GLU A 188 -13.94 -3.00 17.92
N HIS A 189 -12.69 -3.46 17.94
CA HIS A 189 -11.70 -3.11 18.95
C HIS A 189 -10.58 -2.33 18.30
N ILE A 190 -10.20 -1.24 18.95
CA ILE A 190 -9.33 -0.22 18.39
C ILE A 190 -8.46 0.31 19.52
N ILE A 191 -7.16 0.43 19.27
CA ILE A 191 -6.26 1.20 20.12
C ILE A 191 -6.01 2.52 19.41
N PHE A 192 -6.29 3.65 20.06
CA PHE A 192 -5.97 4.96 19.52
C PHE A 192 -5.28 5.85 20.56
N GLY A 193 -4.51 6.81 20.08
CA GLY A 193 -3.80 7.76 20.90
C GLY A 193 -3.98 9.20 20.43
N ARG A 194 -4.21 10.11 21.37
CA ARG A 194 -4.30 11.56 21.14
C ARG A 194 -3.00 12.26 21.49
N MET A 195 -2.74 13.39 20.85
CA MET A 195 -1.50 14.15 21.08
C MET A 195 -1.28 14.55 22.54
N ARG A 196 -2.33 14.80 23.33
CA ARG A 196 -2.27 15.10 24.78
C ARG A 196 -1.71 13.96 25.65
N GLY A 197 -1.36 12.82 25.05
CA GLY A 197 -0.85 11.65 25.75
C GLY A 197 -1.92 10.65 26.14
N GLU A 198 -3.18 10.85 25.78
CA GLU A 198 -4.20 9.81 26.02
C GLU A 198 -3.96 8.63 25.08
N LEU A 199 -3.90 7.41 25.61
CA LEU A 199 -3.70 6.18 24.85
C LEU A 199 -4.63 5.11 25.42
N VAL A 200 -5.60 4.67 24.62
CA VAL A 200 -6.73 3.86 25.09
C VAL A 200 -7.09 2.75 24.12
N HIS A 201 -7.65 1.68 24.67
CA HIS A 201 -8.28 0.57 23.94
C HIS A 201 -9.80 0.74 24.05
N LEU A 202 -10.46 0.97 22.92
CA LEU A 202 -11.88 1.16 22.77
C LEU A 202 -12.53 -0.05 22.09
N ALA A 203 -13.62 -0.54 22.65
CA ALA A 203 -14.51 -1.53 22.05
C ALA A 203 -15.84 -0.86 21.66
N ILE A 204 -16.19 -0.88 20.38
CA ILE A 204 -17.42 -0.29 19.83
C ILE A 204 -18.32 -1.42 19.34
N ALA A 205 -19.57 -1.45 19.80
CA ALA A 205 -20.60 -2.33 19.28
C ALA A 205 -21.31 -1.66 18.08
N PRO A 206 -21.10 -2.14 16.84
CA PRO A 206 -21.62 -1.48 15.64
C PRO A 206 -23.16 -1.43 15.59
N VAL A 207 -23.83 -2.45 16.12
CA VAL A 207 -25.29 -2.58 16.02
C VAL A 207 -26.02 -1.67 17.01
N THR A 208 -25.49 -1.54 18.22
CA THR A 208 -26.13 -0.81 19.31
C THR A 208 -25.58 0.60 19.50
N SER A 209 -24.53 0.98 18.76
CA SER A 209 -23.79 2.24 18.95
C SER A 209 -23.26 2.42 20.38
N ALA A 210 -23.11 1.32 21.13
CA ALA A 210 -22.51 1.34 22.46
C ALA A 210 -20.99 1.28 22.35
N TYR A 211 -20.29 1.90 23.30
CA TYR A 211 -18.84 1.85 23.36
C TYR A 211 -18.36 1.67 24.80
N GLU A 212 -17.17 1.10 24.95
CA GLU A 212 -16.57 0.80 26.24
C GLU A 212 -15.04 0.93 26.16
N TYR A 213 -14.46 1.61 27.15
CA TYR A 213 -13.01 1.65 27.33
C TYR A 213 -12.56 0.37 28.05
N LYS A 214 -11.81 -0.48 27.34
CA LYS A 214 -11.30 -1.73 27.89
C LYS A 214 -10.01 -1.52 28.67
N GLN A 215 -9.11 -0.70 28.14
CA GLN A 215 -7.80 -0.45 28.75
C GLN A 215 -7.36 0.99 28.52
N ARG A 216 -6.59 1.51 29.49
CA ARG A 216 -5.90 2.79 29.44
C ARG A 216 -4.41 2.55 29.64
N PHE A 217 -3.61 2.96 28.67
CA PHE A 217 -2.15 2.81 28.73
C PHE A 217 -1.56 4.06 29.40
N LEU A 218 -0.84 3.87 30.51
CA LEU A 218 -0.40 4.98 31.35
C LEU A 218 0.82 5.71 30.75
N THR A 219 0.56 6.86 30.13
CA THR A 219 1.56 7.75 29.54
C THR A 219 2.03 8.88 30.47
N PHE A 220 1.35 9.07 31.61
CA PHE A 220 1.60 10.15 32.57
C PHE A 220 1.47 11.56 31.98
N GLY A 221 0.61 11.74 30.98
CA GLY A 221 0.33 13.05 30.38
C GLY A 221 1.44 13.58 29.47
N VAL A 222 2.41 12.75 29.11
CA VAL A 222 3.44 13.11 28.14
C VAL A 222 2.84 13.09 26.75
N GLU A 223 3.07 14.16 25.97
CA GLU A 223 2.52 14.28 24.63
C GLU A 223 3.00 13.16 23.70
N LEU A 224 2.06 12.65 22.91
CA LEU A 224 2.25 11.52 22.01
C LEU A 224 2.51 12.02 20.59
N GLU A 225 3.63 11.60 20.00
CA GLU A 225 3.91 11.91 18.59
C GLU A 225 3.37 10.84 17.64
N ARG A 226 3.42 9.57 18.06
CA ARG A 226 3.03 8.41 17.24
C ARG A 226 2.90 7.15 18.09
N THR A 227 2.24 6.15 17.51
CA THR A 227 2.21 4.79 18.02
C THR A 227 2.44 3.77 16.92
N ASP A 228 2.87 2.58 17.29
CA ASP A 228 2.92 1.43 16.40
C ASP A 228 2.56 0.17 17.19
N LEU A 229 1.89 -0.78 16.55
CA LEU A 229 1.48 -2.04 17.16
C LEU A 229 2.20 -3.19 16.47
N SER A 230 2.88 -4.04 17.24
CA SER A 230 3.52 -5.22 16.68
C SER A 230 2.46 -6.22 16.21
N ASN A 231 2.79 -7.02 15.20
CA ASN A 231 1.94 -8.16 14.80
C ASN A 231 2.31 -9.38 15.64
N GLY A 232 1.41 -10.35 15.78
CA GLY A 232 1.69 -11.61 16.47
C GLY A 232 0.58 -12.01 17.45
N PRO A 233 0.75 -13.15 18.15
CA PRO A 233 -0.19 -13.60 19.17
C PRO A 233 -0.18 -12.69 20.41
N ASP A 234 0.98 -12.15 20.77
CA ASP A 234 1.19 -11.25 21.91
C ASP A 234 1.67 -9.87 21.42
N PRO A 235 0.77 -9.03 20.90
CA PRO A 235 1.19 -7.77 20.29
C PRO A 235 1.63 -6.75 21.34
N ILE A 236 2.68 -6.02 21.00
CA ILE A 236 3.31 -4.99 21.83
C ILE A 236 2.93 -3.63 21.23
N LEU A 237 2.38 -2.76 22.06
CA LEU A 237 2.10 -1.38 21.68
C LEU A 237 3.31 -0.51 22.04
N ALA A 238 3.87 0.18 21.05
CA ALA A 238 4.89 1.19 21.25
C ALA A 238 4.26 2.59 21.19
N ALA A 239 4.54 3.42 22.18
CA ALA A 239 4.16 4.82 22.23
C ALA A 239 5.41 5.69 22.23
N HIS A 240 5.53 6.59 21.26
CA HIS A 240 6.67 7.49 21.15
C HIS A 240 6.22 8.91 21.49
N PHE A 241 6.93 9.48 22.45
CA PHE A 241 6.60 10.75 23.06
C PHE A 241 7.46 11.92 22.55
N SER A 242 6.96 13.14 22.68
CA SER A 242 7.64 14.37 22.24
C SER A 242 8.96 14.63 22.95
N ASN A 243 9.14 14.07 24.14
CA ASN A 243 10.41 14.11 24.88
C ASN A 243 11.49 13.14 24.34
N GLY A 244 11.21 12.41 23.25
CA GLY A 244 12.13 11.46 22.64
C GLY A 244 12.24 10.10 23.36
N SER A 245 11.36 9.82 24.32
CA SER A 245 11.25 8.48 24.92
C SER A 245 10.20 7.64 24.20
N ILE A 246 10.40 6.32 24.22
CA ILE A 246 9.48 5.33 23.68
C ILE A 246 9.11 4.37 24.80
N ALA A 247 7.83 4.21 25.10
CA ALA A 247 7.33 3.22 26.04
C ALA A 247 6.70 2.03 25.32
N PHE A 248 6.87 0.85 25.90
CA PHE A 248 6.28 -0.40 25.40
C PHE A 248 5.26 -0.93 26.40
N TYR A 249 4.09 -1.29 25.89
CA TYR A 249 2.97 -1.81 26.66
C TYR A 249 2.58 -3.19 26.15
N SER A 250 2.24 -4.08 27.07
CA SER A 250 1.57 -5.31 26.70
C SER A 250 0.12 -4.98 26.35
N THR A 251 -0.33 -5.37 25.16
CA THR A 251 -1.76 -5.31 24.86
C THR A 251 -2.51 -6.52 25.38
N THR A 252 -1.79 -7.53 25.92
CA THR A 252 -2.36 -8.78 26.43
C THR A 252 -2.68 -8.80 27.91
N SER A 253 -2.42 -7.72 28.64
CA SER A 253 -2.81 -7.61 30.04
C SER A 253 -4.34 -7.64 30.20
N GLU A 254 -4.82 -8.15 31.33
CA GLU A 254 -6.22 -8.03 31.74
C GLU A 254 -6.47 -6.75 32.56
N ASP A 255 -5.41 -6.00 32.88
CA ASP A 255 -5.51 -4.77 33.66
C ASP A 255 -6.25 -3.67 32.89
N ALA A 256 -7.14 -2.96 33.58
CA ALA A 256 -7.80 -1.77 33.05
C ALA A 256 -6.81 -0.61 32.85
N GLU A 257 -5.78 -0.51 33.70
CA GLU A 257 -4.68 0.44 33.55
C GLU A 257 -3.37 -0.31 33.33
N VAL A 258 -2.79 -0.13 32.13
CA VAL A 258 -1.60 -0.87 31.71
C VAL A 258 -0.37 0.00 31.85
N GLN A 259 0.58 -0.45 32.67
CA GLN A 259 1.89 0.21 32.80
C GLN A 259 2.84 -0.20 31.67
N ALA A 260 3.76 0.70 31.33
CA ALA A 260 4.83 0.39 30.39
C ALA A 260 5.81 -0.59 31.05
N PHE A 261 6.04 -1.76 30.43
CA PHE A 261 7.00 -2.73 30.94
C PHE A 261 8.45 -2.37 30.56
N ALA A 262 8.64 -1.58 29.50
CA ALA A 262 9.96 -1.12 29.06
C ALA A 262 9.90 0.31 28.52
N ARG A 263 11.03 1.02 28.62
CA ARG A 263 11.22 2.36 28.06
C ARG A 263 12.59 2.47 27.38
N LEU A 264 12.60 3.03 26.19
CA LEU A 264 13.80 3.43 25.45
C LEU A 264 13.92 4.95 25.49
N ARG A 265 15.11 5.48 25.80
CA ARG A 265 15.39 6.92 25.74
C ARG A 265 16.31 7.23 24.57
N ILE A 266 15.85 8.12 23.68
CA ILE A 266 16.67 8.67 22.61
C ILE A 266 17.16 10.04 23.09
N ASP A 267 18.44 10.12 23.47
CA ASP A 267 19.09 11.35 23.97
C ASP A 267 18.67 12.57 23.12
N PRO A 268 18.09 13.62 23.73
CA PRO A 268 17.62 14.81 23.02
C PRO A 268 18.74 15.71 22.49
N ASP A 269 20.00 15.49 22.87
CA ASP A 269 21.09 16.48 22.74
C ASP A 269 21.50 16.88 21.30
N LYS A 270 20.93 16.26 20.27
CA LYS A 270 21.03 16.76 18.87
C LYS A 270 19.66 16.69 18.21
N VAL A 271 19.01 17.84 18.14
CA VAL A 271 17.61 18.08 17.73
C VAL A 271 17.37 17.72 16.26
N ALA A 272 17.25 16.44 15.94
CA ALA A 272 16.54 16.02 14.74
C ALA A 272 15.03 16.05 15.04
N ARG A 273 14.31 17.03 14.47
CA ARG A 273 12.84 17.21 14.61
C ARG A 273 11.99 16.03 14.10
N ASN A 274 12.60 14.99 13.53
CA ASN A 274 11.89 13.88 12.89
C ASN A 274 12.47 12.55 13.38
N LYS A 275 11.99 12.07 14.53
CA LYS A 275 12.27 10.71 15.01
C LYS A 275 11.16 9.78 14.50
N PHE A 276 11.53 8.68 13.85
CA PHE A 276 10.61 7.66 13.34
C PHE A 276 10.88 6.34 14.04
N SER A 277 9.83 5.62 14.42
CA SER A 277 9.97 4.31 15.08
C SER A 277 8.90 3.36 14.58
N LYS A 278 9.24 2.08 14.40
CA LYS A 278 8.32 1.05 13.93
C LYS A 278 8.78 -0.36 14.27
N PHE A 279 7.84 -1.26 14.52
CA PHE A 279 8.08 -2.69 14.55
C PHE A 279 8.41 -3.22 13.15
N ILE A 280 9.46 -4.01 13.07
CA ILE A 280 9.85 -4.75 11.85
C ILE A 280 9.52 -6.25 11.96
N SER A 281 9.27 -6.73 13.19
CA SER A 281 8.71 -8.05 13.49
C SER A 281 8.00 -8.00 14.86
N PRO A 282 7.33 -9.08 15.30
CA PRO A 282 6.68 -9.12 16.62
C PRO A 282 7.61 -8.73 17.78
N SER A 283 8.90 -9.05 17.65
CA SER A 283 9.92 -8.87 18.68
C SER A 283 11.05 -7.93 18.27
N ARG A 284 10.99 -7.25 17.11
CA ARG A 284 12.04 -6.32 16.68
C ARG A 284 11.50 -4.95 16.36
N PHE A 285 12.23 -3.95 16.81
CA PHE A 285 11.84 -2.56 16.75
C PHE A 285 12.97 -1.71 16.19
N ALA A 286 12.64 -0.90 15.20
CA ALA A 286 13.56 0.01 14.54
C ALA A 286 13.26 1.44 14.97
N VAL A 287 14.32 2.20 15.28
CA VAL A 287 14.26 3.57 15.79
C VAL A 287 15.25 4.44 15.05
N ALA A 288 14.73 5.50 14.44
CA ALA A 288 15.52 6.56 13.88
C ALA A 288 15.90 7.58 14.97
N THR A 289 17.18 7.62 15.32
CA THR A 289 17.69 8.52 16.36
C THR A 289 17.93 9.93 15.81
N GLY A 290 18.23 10.03 14.51
CA GLY A 290 18.61 11.26 13.84
C GLY A 290 20.04 11.74 14.10
N ARG A 291 20.90 10.95 14.75
CA ARG A 291 22.33 11.29 14.91
C ARG A 291 23.16 10.71 13.77
N LEU A 292 24.33 11.29 13.49
CA LEU A 292 25.17 10.87 12.38
C LEU A 292 25.63 9.41 12.50
N ASP A 293 26.14 9.04 13.67
CA ASP A 293 26.74 7.72 13.90
C ASP A 293 25.71 6.59 14.05
N ASP A 294 24.52 6.90 14.57
CA ASP A 294 23.48 5.91 14.92
C ASP A 294 22.10 6.22 14.33
N SER A 295 22.05 6.90 13.17
CA SER A 295 20.82 7.41 12.53
C SER A 295 19.64 6.46 12.54
N LEU A 296 19.90 5.17 12.35
CA LEU A 296 18.91 4.11 12.47
C LEU A 296 19.47 2.99 13.35
N THR A 297 18.74 2.65 14.41
CA THR A 297 19.05 1.53 15.30
C THR A 297 17.94 0.49 15.23
N VAL A 298 18.31 -0.78 15.30
CA VAL A 298 17.38 -1.91 15.36
C VAL A 298 17.68 -2.69 16.63
N SER A 299 16.63 -2.98 17.40
CA SER A 299 16.73 -3.72 18.66
C SER A 299 15.73 -4.88 18.69
N THR A 300 16.11 -5.98 19.33
CA THR A 300 15.21 -7.06 19.71
C THR A 300 14.63 -6.80 21.10
N ILE A 301 13.34 -7.09 21.26
CA ILE A 301 12.57 -7.03 22.50
C ILE A 301 12.37 -8.47 22.98
N SER A 302 12.93 -8.80 24.13
CA SER A 302 12.77 -10.12 24.77
C SER A 302 12.33 -9.94 26.21
N GLN A 303 11.14 -10.44 26.57
CA GLN A 303 10.66 -10.58 27.96
C GLN A 303 11.16 -9.45 28.88
N GLU A 304 10.80 -8.20 28.53
CA GLU A 304 11.13 -6.95 29.26
C GLU A 304 12.50 -6.29 29.00
N ARG A 305 13.38 -6.89 28.21
CA ARG A 305 14.69 -6.31 27.84
C ARG A 305 14.76 -5.91 26.37
N LEU A 306 15.51 -4.83 26.12
CA LEU A 306 15.88 -4.35 24.79
C LEU A 306 17.34 -4.71 24.54
N SER A 307 17.62 -5.51 23.52
CA SER A 307 18.98 -5.79 23.03
C SER A 307 19.19 -5.09 21.70
N LEU A 308 20.31 -4.38 21.56
CA LEU A 308 20.68 -3.73 20.30
C LEU A 308 21.18 -4.77 19.30
N ASP A 309 20.55 -4.85 18.12
CA ASP A 309 20.92 -5.80 17.06
C ASP A 309 21.82 -5.14 16.02
N ARG A 310 21.47 -3.92 15.58
CA ARG A 310 22.19 -3.22 14.50
C ARG A 310 22.13 -1.71 14.65
N VAL A 311 23.22 -1.05 14.26
CA VAL A 311 23.32 0.41 14.11
C VAL A 311 23.71 0.73 12.67
N ILE A 312 23.05 1.73 12.08
CA ILE A 312 23.33 2.23 10.73
C ILE A 312 23.50 3.74 10.81
N GLY A 313 24.73 4.20 10.63
CA GLY A 313 25.09 5.61 10.58
C GLY A 313 25.05 6.17 9.15
N VAL A 314 24.96 7.50 9.03
CA VAL A 314 24.94 8.19 7.74
C VAL A 314 26.23 7.99 6.95
N ASP A 315 27.37 7.95 7.63
CA ASP A 315 28.68 7.80 6.98
C ASP A 315 28.84 6.45 6.27
N SER A 316 28.02 5.46 6.64
CA SER A 316 27.95 4.18 5.93
C SER A 316 27.12 4.24 4.65
N LEU A 317 26.45 5.35 4.36
CA LEU A 317 25.56 5.49 3.20
C LEU A 317 26.24 6.29 2.10
N ASP A 318 26.02 5.85 0.85
CA ASP A 318 26.30 6.64 -0.35
C ASP A 318 25.24 7.75 -0.48
N LEU A 319 25.29 8.73 0.42
CA LEU A 319 24.50 9.94 0.24
C LEU A 319 25.13 10.73 -0.90
N ASP A 320 24.35 11.03 -1.94
CA ASP A 320 24.75 11.96 -2.97
C ASP A 320 25.14 13.28 -2.28
N SER A 321 26.44 13.54 -2.21
CA SER A 321 27.01 14.83 -1.89
C SER A 321 26.77 15.76 -3.08
N GLN A 322 25.50 16.03 -3.40
CA GLN A 322 25.17 17.15 -4.27
C GLN A 322 25.64 18.41 -3.55
N VAL A 323 26.76 18.93 -4.07
CA VAL A 323 27.49 20.15 -3.74
C VAL A 323 26.76 21.04 -2.73
N GLY A 324 27.19 21.02 -1.47
CA GLY A 324 26.84 22.03 -0.46
C GLY A 324 25.60 21.77 0.41
N LEU A 325 24.89 20.65 0.28
CA LEU A 325 23.78 20.31 1.19
C LEU A 325 24.27 19.43 2.35
N ALA A 326 23.96 19.84 3.58
CA ALA A 326 24.29 19.09 4.80
C ALA A 326 23.73 17.64 4.73
N GLN A 327 24.52 16.67 5.21
CA GLN A 327 24.09 15.28 5.35
C GLN A 327 22.78 15.22 6.17
N LYS A 328 21.77 14.57 5.60
CA LYS A 328 20.45 14.44 6.21
C LYS A 328 20.33 13.11 6.94
N THR A 329 20.38 13.15 8.27
CA THR A 329 20.30 12.00 9.18
C THR A 329 18.88 11.46 9.41
N ASN A 330 17.86 12.16 8.91
CA ASN A 330 16.48 11.83 9.23
C ASN A 330 16.00 10.61 8.44
N VAL A 331 15.48 9.62 9.14
CA VAL A 331 14.66 8.55 8.55
C VAL A 331 13.20 8.91 8.79
N THR A 332 12.43 9.00 7.73
CA THR A 332 11.05 9.55 7.75
C THR A 332 9.97 8.48 7.63
N ALA A 333 10.34 7.27 7.23
CA ALA A 333 9.46 6.12 7.21
C ALA A 333 10.26 4.81 7.30
N ILE A 334 9.70 3.81 7.96
CA ILE A 334 10.23 2.44 8.04
C ILE A 334 9.05 1.52 7.77
N THR A 335 9.27 0.40 7.09
CA THR A 335 8.23 -0.64 6.95
C THR A 335 8.84 -2.03 6.87
N PRO A 336 8.31 -3.03 7.60
CA PRO A 336 8.76 -4.40 7.50
C PRO A 336 8.60 -4.94 6.09
N PHE A 337 9.53 -5.79 5.66
CA PHE A 337 9.41 -6.54 4.42
C PHE A 337 9.73 -8.01 4.71
N SER A 338 8.74 -8.89 4.66
CA SER A 338 8.92 -10.30 5.02
C SER A 338 8.82 -11.25 3.82
N PRO A 339 9.95 -11.58 3.17
CA PRO A 339 10.02 -12.74 2.30
C PRO A 339 10.27 -14.00 3.14
N ARG A 340 9.23 -14.74 3.55
CA ARG A 340 9.34 -16.00 4.35
C ARG A 340 9.95 -17.17 3.56
N THR A 341 11.24 -17.15 3.25
CA THR A 341 11.95 -18.41 3.00
C THR A 341 12.28 -19.00 4.37
N SER A 342 11.49 -19.98 4.81
CA SER A 342 11.75 -20.97 5.89
C SER A 342 11.44 -20.70 7.38
N HIS A 343 11.23 -19.48 7.91
CA HIS A 343 10.88 -19.29 9.34
C HIS A 343 9.82 -18.19 9.62
N PRO A 344 9.12 -18.20 10.77
CA PRO A 344 8.24 -17.11 11.18
C PRO A 344 9.01 -15.79 11.28
N SER A 345 8.44 -14.75 10.66
CA SER A 345 8.80 -13.31 10.71
C SER A 345 10.13 -12.97 11.40
N SER A 346 11.26 -13.25 10.75
CA SER A 346 12.56 -12.95 11.36
C SER A 346 12.82 -11.44 11.50
N GLY A 347 12.06 -10.59 10.79
CA GLY A 347 12.28 -9.14 10.81
C GLY A 347 13.65 -8.75 10.28
N ASN A 348 14.26 -9.58 9.43
CA ASN A 348 15.60 -9.34 8.91
C ASN A 348 15.62 -8.31 7.79
N ILE A 349 14.53 -8.18 7.04
CA ILE A 349 14.47 -7.29 5.88
C ILE A 349 13.42 -6.21 6.12
N PHE A 350 13.75 -4.96 5.79
CA PHE A 350 12.83 -3.84 5.88
C PHE A 350 13.23 -2.75 4.88
N LEU A 351 12.28 -1.87 4.58
CA LEU A 351 12.52 -0.67 3.80
C LEU A 351 12.56 0.54 4.72
N ALA A 352 13.48 1.46 4.49
CA ALA A 352 13.56 2.73 5.21
C ALA A 352 13.70 3.90 4.22
N ALA A 353 12.92 4.95 4.43
CA ALA A 353 13.01 6.20 3.68
C ALA A 353 13.90 7.19 4.42
N TRP A 354 14.94 7.64 3.74
CA TRP A 354 15.96 8.52 4.29
C TRP A 354 15.75 9.97 3.82
N GLY A 355 16.38 10.92 4.52
CA GLY A 355 16.22 12.36 4.30
C GLY A 355 16.71 12.87 2.93
N ASP A 356 17.51 12.05 2.24
CA ASP A 356 17.95 12.23 0.86
C ASP A 356 16.87 11.86 -0.17
N ARG A 357 15.66 11.50 0.29
CA ARG A 357 14.47 11.15 -0.51
C ARG A 357 14.59 9.80 -1.20
N ALA A 358 15.57 8.99 -0.82
CA ALA A 358 15.70 7.62 -1.31
C ALA A 358 15.08 6.63 -0.31
N VAL A 359 14.53 5.54 -0.84
CA VAL A 359 14.16 4.37 -0.03
C VAL A 359 15.25 3.32 -0.19
N ARG A 360 15.73 2.79 0.93
CA ARG A 360 16.76 1.75 0.97
C ARG A 360 16.17 0.45 1.50
N LEU A 361 16.55 -0.65 0.87
CA LEU A 361 16.29 -2.01 1.34
C LEU A 361 17.43 -2.42 2.26
N HIS A 362 17.12 -2.73 3.51
CA HIS A 362 18.09 -3.18 4.51
C HIS A 362 17.89 -4.67 4.79
N ASP A 363 18.97 -5.44 4.86
CA ASP A 363 18.97 -6.82 5.32
C ASP A 363 19.92 -6.96 6.52
N LEU A 364 19.38 -7.26 7.69
CA LEU A 364 20.10 -7.44 8.95
C LEU A 364 21.08 -8.63 8.94
N ARG A 365 20.94 -9.55 7.97
CA ARG A 365 21.87 -10.68 7.81
C ARG A 365 23.10 -10.33 6.98
N SER A 366 23.08 -9.19 6.31
CA SER A 366 24.18 -8.71 5.47
C SER A 366 24.93 -7.61 6.19
N ASP A 367 26.26 -7.63 6.10
CA ASP A 367 27.12 -6.58 6.64
C ASP A 367 26.97 -5.26 5.88
N ARG A 368 26.39 -5.30 4.67
CA ARG A 368 26.15 -4.09 3.88
C ARG A 368 25.13 -3.18 4.56
N PRO A 369 25.36 -1.85 4.56
CA PRO A 369 24.45 -0.89 5.17
C PRO A 369 23.07 -0.91 4.50
N TYR A 370 23.01 -1.19 3.19
CA TYR A 370 21.79 -1.44 2.44
C TYR A 370 22.09 -2.34 1.23
N GLU A 371 21.08 -3.05 0.73
CA GLU A 371 21.19 -3.95 -0.43
C GLU A 371 20.78 -3.29 -1.74
N LYS A 372 19.82 -2.37 -1.68
CA LYS A 372 19.30 -1.67 -2.86
C LYS A 372 18.74 -0.31 -2.52
N ILE A 373 18.89 0.64 -3.44
CA ILE A 373 18.37 2.00 -3.35
C ILE A 373 17.30 2.24 -4.42
N TYR A 374 16.25 2.95 -4.04
CA TYR A 374 15.12 3.33 -4.87
C TYR A 374 14.92 4.83 -4.78
N ARG A 375 15.01 5.52 -5.92
CA ARG A 375 14.94 6.98 -5.97
C ARG A 375 14.18 7.45 -7.21
N ASP A 376 13.47 8.56 -7.04
CA ASP A 376 12.91 9.34 -8.14
C ASP A 376 13.70 10.65 -8.20
N ASN A 377 14.47 10.84 -9.28
CA ASN A 377 15.31 12.03 -9.45
C ASN A 377 14.50 13.28 -9.82
N SER A 378 13.25 13.11 -10.22
CA SER A 378 12.39 14.21 -10.67
C SER A 378 11.62 14.85 -9.52
N ASP A 379 11.38 14.12 -8.44
CA ASP A 379 10.68 14.62 -7.26
C ASP A 379 11.62 14.84 -6.08
N HIS A 380 11.58 16.06 -5.55
CA HIS A 380 12.43 16.56 -4.48
C HIS A 380 11.72 16.59 -3.11
N ASN A 381 10.49 16.08 -3.04
CA ASN A 381 9.77 15.98 -1.79
C ASN A 381 10.32 14.87 -0.87
N PRO A 382 10.32 15.06 0.46
CA PRO A 382 10.63 13.97 1.40
C PRO A 382 9.60 12.85 1.27
N ILE A 383 9.92 11.65 1.73
CA ILE A 383 8.98 10.53 1.74
C ILE A 383 8.39 10.38 3.13
N TYR A 384 7.07 10.45 3.29
CA TYR A 384 6.44 10.37 4.62
C TYR A 384 5.92 8.98 4.98
N CYS A 385 5.61 8.15 3.98
CA CYS A 385 5.18 6.78 4.21
C CYS A 385 5.67 5.84 3.11
N VAL A 386 5.87 4.57 3.48
CA VAL A 386 6.27 3.48 2.61
C VAL A 386 5.37 2.28 2.92
N HIS A 387 4.76 1.70 1.89
CA HIS A 387 3.81 0.60 2.01
C HIS A 387 4.16 -0.54 1.05
N PRO A 388 4.54 -1.72 1.55
CA PRO A 388 4.76 -2.90 0.72
C PRO A 388 3.44 -3.37 0.09
N LEU A 389 3.46 -3.70 -1.19
CA LEU A 389 2.37 -4.39 -1.88
C LEU A 389 2.83 -5.81 -2.15
N GLY A 390 2.48 -6.74 -1.27
CA GLY A 390 3.00 -8.10 -1.33
C GLY A 390 4.53 -8.12 -1.25
N ASN A 391 5.15 -8.93 -2.11
CA ASN A 391 6.62 -9.11 -2.15
C ASN A 391 7.25 -8.64 -3.47
N ASP A 392 6.45 -8.10 -4.38
CA ASP A 392 6.89 -7.68 -5.70
C ASP A 392 7.07 -6.18 -5.82
N ARG A 393 6.35 -5.37 -5.04
CA ARG A 393 6.38 -3.91 -5.17
C ARG A 393 6.20 -3.20 -3.84
N PHE A 394 6.47 -1.91 -3.83
CA PHE A 394 6.04 -1.02 -2.75
C PHE A 394 5.61 0.34 -3.30
N VAL A 395 4.80 1.02 -2.51
CA VAL A 395 4.27 2.35 -2.79
C VAL A 395 4.82 3.33 -1.76
N VAL A 396 5.12 4.56 -2.20
CA VAL A 396 5.52 5.64 -1.30
C VAL A 396 4.63 6.85 -1.46
N GLY A 397 4.40 7.54 -0.35
CA GLY A 397 3.76 8.85 -0.32
C GLY A 397 4.78 9.96 -0.13
N ALA A 398 4.78 10.93 -1.05
CA ALA A 398 5.59 12.12 -0.93
C ALA A 398 5.02 13.09 0.13
N GLY A 399 5.91 13.86 0.74
CA GLY A 399 5.59 14.90 1.73
C GLY A 399 5.05 16.20 1.12
N GLY A 400 4.90 16.25 -0.20
CA GLY A 400 4.36 17.38 -0.95
C GLY A 400 3.80 16.94 -2.31
N ASP A 401 3.10 17.86 -2.97
CA ASP A 401 2.55 17.75 -4.33
C ASP A 401 1.55 16.61 -4.57
N ALA A 402 1.12 15.92 -3.51
CA ALA A 402 0.22 14.78 -3.53
C ALA A 402 0.72 13.64 -4.44
N VAL A 403 2.02 13.34 -4.40
CA VAL A 403 2.65 12.34 -5.29
C VAL A 403 2.73 10.96 -4.65
N VAL A 404 2.14 9.97 -5.34
CA VAL A 404 2.31 8.54 -5.07
C VAL A 404 3.34 7.97 -6.07
N LYS A 405 4.34 7.23 -5.59
CA LYS A 405 5.31 6.54 -6.46
C LYS A 405 5.27 5.04 -6.21
N ILE A 406 5.33 4.24 -7.27
CA ILE A 406 5.28 2.77 -7.19
C ILE A 406 6.61 2.20 -7.67
N PHE A 407 7.35 1.51 -6.80
CA PHE A 407 8.65 0.92 -7.13
C PHE A 407 8.57 -0.61 -7.25
N ASP A 408 9.35 -1.18 -8.16
CA ASP A 408 9.44 -2.62 -8.39
C ASP A 408 10.55 -3.28 -7.55
N LEU A 409 10.18 -4.24 -6.69
CA LEU A 409 11.08 -5.05 -5.87
C LEU A 409 11.42 -6.39 -6.53
N ARG A 410 10.78 -6.76 -7.65
CA ARG A 410 10.91 -8.10 -8.20
C ARG A 410 12.34 -8.45 -8.57
N MET A 411 12.76 -9.62 -8.12
CA MET A 411 13.90 -10.33 -8.67
C MET A 411 13.49 -11.01 -10.00
N PRO A 412 14.43 -11.34 -10.90
CA PRO A 412 14.11 -11.88 -12.23
C PRO A 412 13.21 -13.13 -12.30
N LYS A 413 12.99 -13.84 -11.17
CA LYS A 413 12.19 -15.07 -11.09
C LYS A 413 10.74 -14.87 -10.62
N ASN A 414 10.33 -13.65 -10.27
CA ASN A 414 8.98 -13.37 -9.76
C ASN A 414 7.94 -13.35 -10.89
N TYR A 415 6.66 -13.55 -10.54
CA TYR A 415 5.55 -13.54 -11.49
C TYR A 415 5.56 -12.31 -12.41
N THR A 416 5.42 -12.54 -13.72
CA THR A 416 5.16 -11.51 -14.72
C THR A 416 4.10 -12.04 -15.67
N TYR A 417 3.00 -11.31 -15.86
CA TYR A 417 1.92 -11.75 -16.78
C TYR A 417 2.39 -11.85 -18.25
N LEU A 418 3.48 -11.16 -18.59
CA LEU A 418 4.11 -11.16 -19.91
C LEU A 418 4.81 -12.47 -20.25
N ASP A 419 5.14 -13.32 -19.27
CA ASP A 419 5.80 -14.60 -19.53
C ASP A 419 4.95 -15.50 -20.45
N ALA A 420 3.63 -15.35 -20.42
CA ALA A 420 2.73 -16.03 -21.35
C ALA A 420 2.85 -15.54 -22.80
N ARG A 421 3.23 -14.27 -23.04
CA ARG A 421 3.35 -13.69 -24.39
C ARG A 421 4.66 -14.09 -25.07
N ALA A 422 5.73 -14.28 -24.29
CA ALA A 422 7.03 -14.72 -24.82
C ALA A 422 6.95 -16.05 -25.60
N SER A 423 5.97 -16.90 -25.30
CA SER A 423 5.80 -18.20 -25.98
C SER A 423 5.08 -18.10 -27.34
N LEU A 424 4.30 -17.04 -27.60
CA LEU A 424 3.51 -16.89 -28.83
C LEU A 424 4.33 -16.27 -29.97
N THR A 425 5.26 -15.35 -29.67
CA THR A 425 6.03 -14.64 -30.71
C THR A 425 7.17 -15.48 -31.29
N CYS A 426 7.65 -16.51 -30.56
CA CYS A 426 8.67 -17.44 -31.06
C CYS A 426 8.16 -18.35 -32.19
N LEU A 427 6.84 -18.47 -32.37
CA LEU A 427 6.22 -19.32 -33.39
C LEU A 427 5.96 -18.60 -34.71
N TYR A 428 5.96 -17.26 -34.73
CA TYR A 428 5.64 -16.49 -35.95
C TYR A 428 6.86 -16.07 -36.78
N ASN A 429 8.09 -16.25 -36.26
CA ASN A 429 9.32 -15.86 -36.94
C ASN A 429 10.13 -17.04 -37.52
N GLN A 430 9.55 -18.24 -37.61
CA GLN A 430 10.18 -19.36 -38.33
C GLN A 430 9.61 -19.47 -39.75
N SER A 431 9.95 -18.50 -40.59
CA SER A 431 9.92 -18.71 -42.04
C SER A 431 11.21 -19.46 -42.43
N PRO A 432 11.12 -20.64 -43.09
CA PRO A 432 12.30 -21.35 -43.55
C PRO A 432 12.73 -20.74 -44.88
N ASN A 433 13.77 -19.89 -44.90
CA ASN A 433 14.65 -19.68 -46.06
C ASN A 433 15.66 -18.55 -45.80
N HIS A 434 16.93 -18.89 -45.54
CA HIS A 434 18.06 -18.63 -46.45
C HIS A 434 19.40 -18.90 -45.74
N ARG A 435 20.24 -19.67 -46.44
CA ARG A 435 21.65 -19.95 -46.14
C ARG A 435 22.51 -18.70 -46.40
N SER A 436 23.51 -18.48 -45.52
CA SER A 436 24.70 -17.59 -45.61
C SER A 436 24.85 -16.92 -44.24
N GLY A 437 25.90 -17.05 -43.42
CA GLY A 437 27.33 -17.06 -43.72
C GLY A 437 27.99 -15.93 -42.90
N ASN A 438 28.56 -16.28 -41.74
CA ASN A 438 29.50 -15.51 -40.89
C ASN A 438 29.18 -14.04 -40.49
N GLY A 439 28.81 -13.85 -39.23
CA GLY A 439 28.79 -12.55 -38.55
C GLY A 439 28.47 -12.70 -37.06
N VAL A 440 29.48 -12.49 -36.22
CA VAL A 440 29.55 -12.82 -34.79
C VAL A 440 28.66 -11.91 -33.91
N SER A 441 27.66 -12.52 -33.27
CA SER A 441 27.20 -12.34 -31.87
C SER A 441 26.92 -10.95 -31.26
N ASN A 442 26.22 -10.02 -31.90
CA ASN A 442 25.70 -8.83 -31.18
C ASN A 442 24.24 -8.41 -31.46
N HIS A 443 23.53 -9.03 -32.41
CA HIS A 443 22.14 -8.65 -32.71
C HIS A 443 21.04 -9.48 -32.02
N VAL A 444 21.38 -10.59 -31.36
CA VAL A 444 20.37 -11.44 -30.67
C VAL A 444 20.05 -10.94 -29.25
N LYS A 445 20.95 -10.17 -28.61
CA LYS A 445 20.67 -9.55 -27.31
C LYS A 445 19.69 -8.37 -27.41
N SER A 446 19.73 -7.62 -28.51
CA SER A 446 18.87 -6.45 -28.72
C SER A 446 17.39 -6.81 -28.99
N VAL A 447 17.11 -7.95 -29.63
CA VAL A 447 15.73 -8.38 -29.92
C VAL A 447 15.04 -8.98 -28.68
N ILE A 448 15.81 -9.61 -27.78
CA ILE A 448 15.28 -10.11 -26.50
C ILE A 448 14.99 -8.96 -25.52
N ASP A 449 15.72 -7.84 -25.62
CA ASP A 449 15.41 -6.61 -24.88
C ASP A 449 14.23 -5.83 -25.48
N GLY A 450 13.91 -6.01 -26.77
CA GLY A 450 12.83 -5.30 -27.46
C GLY A 450 11.39 -5.78 -27.17
N ILE A 451 11.22 -6.97 -26.58
CA ILE A 451 9.89 -7.54 -26.25
C ILE A 451 9.57 -7.38 -24.75
N ARG A 452 10.55 -6.98 -23.94
CA ARG A 452 10.32 -6.55 -22.56
C ARG A 452 9.90 -5.10 -22.60
N TYR A 453 8.61 -4.83 -22.44
CA TYR A 453 8.13 -3.47 -22.17
C TYR A 453 9.07 -2.83 -21.15
N PRO A 454 9.75 -1.71 -21.46
CA PRO A 454 10.59 -1.06 -20.48
C PRO A 454 9.66 -0.79 -19.29
N ARG A 455 9.99 -1.37 -18.13
CA ARG A 455 9.24 -1.21 -16.89
C ARG A 455 9.41 0.24 -16.46
N LYS A 456 8.66 1.11 -17.12
CA LYS A 456 8.71 2.53 -16.88
C LYS A 456 7.98 2.77 -15.60
N ASP A 457 8.76 3.11 -14.62
CA ASP A 457 8.34 3.54 -13.32
C ASP A 457 7.43 4.79 -13.46
N LEU A 458 6.28 4.80 -12.78
CA LEU A 458 5.30 5.90 -12.83
C LEU A 458 5.20 6.58 -11.46
N SER A 459 5.09 7.89 -11.49
CA SER A 459 4.69 8.72 -10.35
C SER A 459 3.34 9.36 -10.66
N ILE A 460 2.39 9.29 -9.72
CA ILE A 460 0.98 9.66 -9.89
C ILE A 460 0.65 10.82 -8.95
N PHE A 461 0.02 11.86 -9.47
CA PHE A 461 -0.55 12.95 -8.70
C PHE A 461 -1.97 12.61 -8.28
N LEU A 462 -2.23 12.62 -6.97
CA LEU A 462 -3.59 12.58 -6.40
C LEU A 462 -4.20 13.98 -6.45
N SER A 463 -4.34 14.50 -7.67
CA SER A 463 -4.97 15.79 -7.91
C SER A 463 -6.46 15.67 -7.69
N TYR A 464 -6.94 16.29 -6.61
CA TYR A 464 -8.37 16.34 -6.29
C TYR A 464 -8.78 17.76 -5.96
N GLN A 465 -9.95 18.19 -6.41
CA GLN A 465 -10.55 19.43 -5.96
C GLN A 465 -11.38 19.15 -4.70
N PRO A 466 -10.97 19.64 -3.52
CA PRO A 466 -11.69 19.38 -2.27
C PRO A 466 -13.16 19.77 -2.37
N GLN A 467 -14.06 18.79 -2.30
CA GLN A 467 -15.48 19.08 -2.10
C GLN A 467 -15.67 19.60 -0.67
N VAL A 468 -16.11 20.85 -0.58
CA VAL A 468 -16.26 21.56 0.68
C VAL A 468 -17.49 21.03 1.41
N LEU A 469 -17.31 20.08 2.33
CA LEU A 469 -18.38 19.62 3.23
C LEU A 469 -18.87 20.72 4.18
N ASN A 470 -18.07 21.79 4.41
CA ASN A 470 -18.38 22.86 5.35
C ASN A 470 -18.29 24.26 4.69
N ARG A 471 -19.45 24.81 4.28
CA ARG A 471 -19.59 26.06 3.48
C ARG A 471 -18.93 27.30 4.08
N ARG A 472 -18.58 27.33 5.37
CA ARG A 472 -18.10 28.55 6.07
C ARG A 472 -16.63 28.91 5.81
N ARG A 473 -15.76 27.97 5.40
CA ARG A 473 -14.35 28.25 5.03
C ARG A 473 -14.11 28.32 3.50
N ALA A 474 -15.19 28.32 2.71
CA ALA A 474 -15.20 27.99 1.29
C ALA A 474 -14.58 29.01 0.33
N ARG A 475 -14.36 30.27 0.71
CA ARG A 475 -14.11 31.32 -0.30
C ARG A 475 -12.67 31.42 -0.83
N SER A 476 -11.67 30.89 -0.13
CA SER A 476 -10.26 31.02 -0.56
C SER A 476 -9.61 29.73 -1.09
N TYR A 477 -10.15 28.56 -0.74
CA TYR A 477 -9.55 27.24 -1.07
C TYR A 477 -10.32 26.42 -2.11
N ALA A 478 -11.54 26.82 -2.50
CA ALA A 478 -12.43 26.00 -3.33
C ALA A 478 -11.95 25.75 -4.78
N ASN A 479 -10.94 26.48 -5.27
CA ASN A 479 -10.46 26.36 -6.66
C ASN A 479 -9.10 25.68 -6.82
N ARG A 480 -8.46 25.21 -5.75
CA ARG A 480 -7.11 24.61 -5.84
C ARG A 480 -7.14 23.11 -5.61
N SER A 481 -6.57 22.36 -6.54
CA SER A 481 -6.35 20.93 -6.37
C SER A 481 -5.42 20.68 -5.17
N TYR A 482 -5.67 19.59 -4.45
CA TYR A 482 -4.81 19.15 -3.36
C TYR A 482 -3.38 18.91 -3.85
N ARG A 483 -2.42 19.50 -3.13
CA ARG A 483 -0.97 19.40 -3.38
C ARG A 483 -0.20 19.18 -2.08
N GLY A 484 -0.87 18.63 -1.06
CA GLY A 484 -0.26 18.38 0.24
C GLY A 484 0.45 17.03 0.31
N ALA A 485 0.81 16.63 1.52
CA ALA A 485 1.51 15.39 1.79
C ALA A 485 0.59 14.16 1.78
N ILE A 486 1.16 13.00 1.49
CA ILE A 486 0.54 11.70 1.76
C ILE A 486 1.19 11.15 3.03
N TYR A 487 0.43 11.14 4.11
CA TYR A 487 0.94 10.91 5.46
C TYR A 487 1.04 9.43 5.82
N THR A 488 0.03 8.65 5.45
CA THR A 488 -0.11 7.25 5.85
C THR A 488 -0.73 6.43 4.73
N MET A 489 -0.49 5.13 4.79
CA MET A 489 -1.08 4.16 3.87
C MET A 489 -1.45 2.89 4.62
N SER A 490 -2.53 2.23 4.19
CA SER A 490 -2.94 0.94 4.73
C SER A 490 -3.60 0.09 3.64
N SER A 491 -3.31 -1.20 3.64
CA SER A 491 -3.97 -2.19 2.79
C SER A 491 -4.67 -3.23 3.67
N PRO A 492 -5.95 -3.57 3.42
CA PRO A 492 -6.68 -4.50 4.27
C PRO A 492 -6.04 -5.89 4.39
N SER A 493 -5.44 -6.39 3.31
CA SER A 493 -4.63 -7.60 3.35
C SER A 493 -3.58 -7.61 2.24
N PRO A 494 -2.62 -8.55 2.31
CA PRO A 494 -1.72 -8.83 1.20
C PRO A 494 -2.39 -9.30 -0.08
N LEU A 495 -3.67 -9.69 -0.06
CA LEU A 495 -4.44 -10.07 -1.25
C LEU A 495 -5.25 -8.92 -1.83
N SER A 496 -5.61 -7.93 -1.01
CA SER A 496 -6.47 -6.82 -1.39
C SER A 496 -5.90 -6.07 -2.62
N PRO A 497 -6.76 -5.69 -3.59
CA PRO A 497 -6.35 -4.83 -4.69
C PRO A 497 -6.38 -3.35 -4.28
N THR A 498 -6.76 -3.05 -3.04
CA THR A 498 -7.04 -1.71 -2.57
C THR A 498 -5.94 -1.23 -1.61
N LEU A 499 -5.51 0.01 -1.82
CA LEU A 499 -4.61 0.75 -0.94
C LEU A 499 -5.31 2.04 -0.50
N TYR A 500 -5.47 2.24 0.80
CA TYR A 500 -5.96 3.49 1.37
C TYR A 500 -4.79 4.43 1.63
N THR A 501 -4.92 5.69 1.20
CA THR A 501 -3.89 6.72 1.36
C THR A 501 -4.46 7.92 2.12
N GLY A 502 -3.83 8.25 3.24
CA GLY A 502 -4.21 9.36 4.10
C GLY A 502 -3.62 10.68 3.62
N ILE A 503 -4.50 11.61 3.31
CA ILE A 503 -4.16 12.98 2.93
C ILE A 503 -4.78 13.96 3.92
N ALA A 504 -4.36 15.23 3.87
CA ALA A 504 -5.00 16.22 4.72
C ALA A 504 -6.51 16.28 4.42
N ASN A 505 -7.33 16.13 5.46
CA ASN A 505 -8.80 16.18 5.41
C ASN A 505 -9.48 15.05 4.61
N GLY A 506 -8.83 13.90 4.40
CA GLY A 506 -9.53 12.77 3.78
C GLY A 506 -8.69 11.53 3.53
N VAL A 507 -9.36 10.52 3.03
CA VAL A 507 -8.75 9.25 2.60
C VAL A 507 -9.05 9.05 1.12
N VAL A 508 -8.02 8.74 0.34
CA VAL A 508 -8.16 8.30 -1.05
C VAL A 508 -7.97 6.79 -1.10
N ARG A 509 -8.91 6.11 -1.75
CA ARG A 509 -8.82 4.69 -2.10
C ARG A 509 -8.18 4.56 -3.47
N LEU A 510 -7.11 3.80 -3.56
CA LEU A 510 -6.45 3.41 -4.81
C LEU A 510 -6.73 1.94 -5.08
N ASP A 511 -7.48 1.65 -6.13
CA ASP A 511 -7.79 0.29 -6.56
C ASP A 511 -6.92 -0.10 -7.76
N PHE A 512 -6.19 -1.21 -7.64
CA PHE A 512 -5.36 -1.78 -8.70
C PHE A 512 -6.16 -2.81 -9.49
N ALA A 513 -6.83 -2.34 -10.55
CA ALA A 513 -7.62 -3.15 -11.47
C ALA A 513 -7.42 -2.65 -12.90
N SER A 514 -7.18 -3.56 -13.83
CA SER A 514 -7.01 -3.24 -15.25
C SER A 514 -8.35 -2.92 -15.92
N THR A 515 -8.33 -2.06 -16.94
CA THR A 515 -9.54 -1.70 -17.68
C THR A 515 -10.17 -2.93 -18.36
N ASP A 516 -9.36 -3.88 -18.83
CA ASP A 516 -9.82 -5.15 -19.40
C ASP A 516 -10.44 -6.09 -18.34
N ASP A 517 -10.01 -6.01 -17.07
CA ASP A 517 -10.66 -6.75 -15.97
C ASP A 517 -12.08 -6.26 -15.71
N LEU A 518 -12.33 -4.96 -15.91
CA LEU A 518 -13.61 -4.33 -15.60
C LEU A 518 -14.59 -4.31 -16.79
N THR A 519 -14.08 -4.48 -18.00
CA THR A 519 -14.87 -4.47 -19.24
C THR A 519 -14.97 -5.84 -19.91
N GLY A 520 -14.05 -6.76 -19.59
CA GLY A 520 -13.95 -8.07 -20.21
C GLY A 520 -14.85 -9.15 -19.60
N PRO A 521 -14.62 -10.43 -19.97
CA PRO A 521 -15.47 -11.55 -19.58
C PRO A 521 -15.57 -11.78 -18.05
N CYS A 522 -14.53 -11.43 -17.31
CA CYS A 522 -14.47 -11.62 -15.85
C CYS A 522 -14.95 -10.39 -15.05
N LYS A 523 -15.63 -9.42 -15.69
CA LYS A 523 -16.03 -8.16 -15.06
C LYS A 523 -16.78 -8.31 -13.75
N ALA A 524 -17.71 -9.25 -13.65
CA ALA A 524 -18.52 -9.44 -12.43
C ALA A 524 -17.64 -9.71 -11.20
N TRP A 525 -16.66 -10.62 -11.34
CA TRP A 525 -15.72 -10.96 -10.26
C TRP A 525 -14.92 -9.74 -9.77
N HIS A 526 -14.53 -8.84 -10.68
CA HIS A 526 -13.81 -7.62 -10.32
C HIS A 526 -14.72 -6.53 -9.77
N GLN A 527 -15.91 -6.33 -10.35
CA GLN A 527 -16.86 -5.30 -9.95
C GLN A 527 -17.31 -5.48 -8.50
N ASP A 528 -17.58 -6.72 -8.06
CA ASP A 528 -17.94 -7.00 -6.66
C ASP A 528 -16.75 -6.82 -5.71
N ARG A 529 -15.53 -6.96 -6.23
CA ARG A 529 -14.30 -6.80 -5.46
C ARG A 529 -13.97 -5.34 -5.16
N ILE A 530 -14.01 -4.49 -6.18
CA ILE A 530 -13.69 -3.07 -6.03
C ILE A 530 -14.92 -2.19 -5.82
N ASP A 531 -16.13 -2.71 -5.98
CA ASP A 531 -17.38 -1.95 -5.89
C ASP A 531 -17.42 -0.78 -6.85
N LEU A 532 -17.19 -1.09 -8.12
CA LEU A 532 -17.17 -0.11 -9.18
C LEU A 532 -17.78 -0.72 -10.42
N ASN A 533 -18.82 -0.08 -10.94
CA ASN A 533 -19.34 -0.38 -12.26
C ASN A 533 -18.87 0.72 -13.23
N PRO A 534 -18.01 0.42 -14.23
CA PRO A 534 -17.48 1.40 -15.18
C PRO A 534 -18.56 2.19 -15.92
N SER A 535 -19.72 1.56 -16.18
CA SER A 535 -20.84 2.17 -16.89
C SER A 535 -21.52 3.29 -16.08
N THR A 536 -21.47 3.22 -14.75
CA THR A 536 -22.10 4.20 -13.84
C THR A 536 -21.08 5.10 -13.13
N ALA A 537 -19.79 4.79 -13.22
CA ALA A 537 -18.69 5.46 -12.50
C ALA A 537 -18.59 6.99 -12.71
N ASN A 538 -19.13 7.50 -13.82
CA ASN A 538 -19.17 8.94 -14.13
C ASN A 538 -20.55 9.58 -13.94
N VAL A 539 -21.59 8.78 -13.65
CA VAL A 539 -23.00 9.20 -13.53
C VAL A 539 -23.39 9.35 -12.07
N THR A 540 -22.61 8.79 -11.13
CA THR A 540 -22.87 8.93 -9.69
C THR A 540 -22.84 10.39 -9.26
N THR A 541 -23.96 10.87 -8.72
CA THR A 541 -24.10 12.22 -8.13
C THR A 541 -23.38 12.35 -6.77
N SER A 542 -23.01 11.23 -6.16
CA SER A 542 -22.19 11.19 -4.94
C SER A 542 -20.74 11.54 -5.26
N PRO A 543 -20.19 12.61 -4.66
CA PRO A 543 -18.79 13.02 -4.89
C PRO A 543 -17.78 12.03 -4.28
N VAL A 544 -18.20 11.15 -3.37
CA VAL A 544 -17.34 10.14 -2.74
C VAL A 544 -17.05 8.98 -3.70
N ASP A 545 -18.03 8.59 -4.51
CA ASP A 545 -17.91 7.44 -5.43
C ASP A 545 -17.32 7.80 -6.79
N ARG A 546 -17.12 9.10 -7.06
CA ARG A 546 -16.57 9.60 -8.32
C ARG A 546 -15.12 9.16 -8.50
N VAL A 547 -14.82 8.60 -9.67
CA VAL A 547 -13.45 8.28 -10.08
C VAL A 547 -12.66 9.58 -10.30
N LEU A 548 -11.46 9.63 -9.72
CA LEU A 548 -10.53 10.75 -9.85
C LEU A 548 -9.84 10.76 -11.22
N ASP A 549 -9.69 11.95 -11.77
CA ASP A 549 -8.93 12.20 -12.99
C ASP A 549 -7.43 12.20 -12.66
N LEU A 550 -6.83 11.00 -12.62
CA LEU A 550 -5.42 10.84 -12.26
C LEU A 550 -4.50 11.36 -13.38
N SER A 551 -3.39 11.95 -12.97
CA SER A 551 -2.29 12.35 -13.87
C SER A 551 -0.96 11.93 -13.27
N GLY A 552 0.08 11.87 -14.08
CA GLY A 552 1.39 11.43 -13.63
C GLY A 552 2.48 11.67 -14.65
N TYR A 553 3.68 11.26 -14.30
CA TYR A 553 4.84 11.30 -15.20
C TYR A 553 5.57 9.96 -15.21
N GLU A 554 6.04 9.56 -16.38
CA GLU A 554 6.99 8.47 -16.51
C GLU A 554 8.32 8.93 -15.91
N ARG A 555 8.85 8.19 -14.94
CA ARG A 555 10.15 8.47 -14.36
C ARG A 555 11.24 8.20 -15.41
N PRO A 556 12.18 9.14 -15.60
CA PRO A 556 13.29 8.93 -16.51
C PRO A 556 14.20 7.80 -16.00
N ASP A 557 15.01 7.24 -16.88
CA ASP A 557 16.09 6.35 -16.42
C ASP A 557 16.97 7.14 -15.43
N PRO A 558 17.38 6.57 -14.29
CA PRO A 558 18.26 7.27 -13.35
C PRO A 558 19.54 7.84 -13.98
N ARG A 559 20.00 7.26 -15.10
CA ARG A 559 21.18 7.70 -15.87
C ARG A 559 20.85 8.80 -16.89
N ASP A 560 19.58 9.01 -17.19
CA ASP A 560 19.08 9.96 -18.18
C ASP A 560 18.57 11.23 -17.47
N THR A 561 19.44 12.24 -17.41
CA THR A 561 19.13 13.54 -16.79
C THR A 561 18.63 14.57 -17.80
N THR A 562 18.63 14.26 -19.10
CA THR A 562 18.38 15.24 -20.17
C THR A 562 17.01 15.07 -20.83
N THR A 563 16.43 13.86 -20.78
CA THR A 563 15.12 13.61 -21.37
C THR A 563 14.00 14.32 -20.58
N PRO A 564 13.13 15.11 -21.26
CA PRO A 564 12.00 15.75 -20.61
C PRO A 564 11.00 14.71 -20.08
N LEU A 565 10.38 15.04 -18.94
CA LEU A 565 9.35 14.20 -18.32
C LEU A 565 8.17 13.97 -19.26
N LYS A 566 7.82 12.69 -19.45
CA LYS A 566 6.66 12.29 -20.25
C LYS A 566 5.43 12.27 -19.36
N LEU A 567 4.56 13.27 -19.53
CA LEU A 567 3.34 13.39 -18.76
C LEU A 567 2.22 12.51 -19.33
N ARG A 568 1.38 11.99 -18.43
CA ARG A 568 0.20 11.19 -18.75
C ARG A 568 -1.00 11.64 -17.95
N LYS A 569 -2.19 11.46 -18.52
CA LYS A 569 -3.48 11.65 -17.83
C LYS A 569 -4.36 10.42 -18.05
N GLN A 570 -5.24 10.14 -17.10
CA GLN A 570 -6.28 9.15 -17.29
C GLN A 570 -7.46 9.74 -18.05
N GLN A 571 -7.95 9.01 -19.04
CA GLN A 571 -9.24 9.27 -19.65
C GLN A 571 -10.36 8.48 -18.93
N PRO A 572 -11.62 8.95 -19.01
CA PRO A 572 -12.76 8.23 -18.44
C PRO A 572 -12.99 6.87 -19.10
N PHE A 573 -13.56 5.90 -18.37
CA PHE A 573 -13.85 4.54 -18.90
C PHE A 573 -14.67 4.54 -20.19
N LYS A 574 -15.63 5.46 -20.34
CA LYS A 574 -16.49 5.58 -21.53
C LYS A 574 -15.76 6.06 -22.78
N SER A 575 -14.56 6.63 -22.63
CA SER A 575 -13.77 7.18 -23.73
C SER A 575 -12.80 6.15 -24.31
N VAL A 576 -12.62 5.02 -23.62
CA VAL A 576 -11.74 3.93 -24.06
C VAL A 576 -12.28 3.30 -25.34
N GLY A 577 -11.51 3.38 -26.42
CA GLY A 577 -11.83 2.84 -27.74
C GLY A 577 -10.83 1.78 -28.24
N ASP A 578 -10.99 1.35 -29.49
CA ASP A 578 -10.14 0.31 -30.10
C ASP A 578 -8.67 0.73 -30.23
N GLU A 579 -8.40 2.03 -30.45
CA GLU A 579 -7.04 2.57 -30.48
C GLU A 579 -6.31 2.39 -29.15
N ASP A 580 -7.04 2.48 -28.02
CA ASP A 580 -6.47 2.29 -26.70
C ASP A 580 -6.13 0.83 -26.41
N ILE A 581 -6.90 -0.10 -26.98
CA ILE A 581 -6.61 -1.53 -26.94
C ILE A 581 -5.32 -1.81 -27.69
N ALA A 582 -5.18 -1.28 -28.91
CA ALA A 582 -3.95 -1.40 -29.69
C ALA A 582 -2.76 -0.75 -28.97
N ASN A 583 -2.95 0.41 -28.36
CA ASN A 583 -1.91 1.11 -27.60
C ASN A 583 -1.49 0.35 -26.33
N GLU A 584 -2.43 -0.29 -25.62
CA GLU A 584 -2.10 -1.21 -24.52
C GLU A 584 -1.23 -2.36 -25.02
N GLU A 585 -1.57 -2.97 -26.16
CA GLU A 585 -0.78 -4.06 -26.72
C GLU A 585 0.64 -3.62 -27.10
N LEU A 586 0.77 -2.42 -27.65
CA LEU A 586 2.06 -1.84 -28.06
C LEU A 586 2.91 -1.36 -26.88
N THR A 587 2.30 -0.77 -25.86
CA THR A 587 3.03 -0.06 -24.80
C THR A 587 2.99 -0.73 -23.44
N GLY A 588 2.04 -1.64 -23.21
CA GLY A 588 1.79 -2.31 -21.94
C GLY A 588 1.07 -1.44 -20.91
N TRP A 589 0.66 -0.22 -21.27
CA TRP A 589 -0.07 0.70 -20.38
C TRP A 589 -1.56 0.37 -20.34
N ASP A 590 -2.18 0.56 -19.18
CA ASP A 590 -3.64 0.49 -19.06
C ASP A 590 -4.30 1.44 -20.07
N ARG A 591 -5.42 0.98 -20.65
CA ARG A 591 -6.15 1.65 -21.74
C ARG A 591 -6.56 3.09 -21.42
N ARG A 592 -6.67 3.43 -20.13
CA ARG A 592 -7.01 4.79 -19.71
C ARG A 592 -5.84 5.76 -19.75
N TRP A 593 -4.60 5.33 -19.90
CA TRP A 593 -3.44 6.24 -19.86
C TRP A 593 -3.13 6.84 -21.23
N GLU A 594 -3.53 8.10 -21.42
CA GLU A 594 -3.15 8.90 -22.58
C GLU A 594 -1.83 9.63 -22.31
N ARG A 595 -0.93 9.64 -23.31
CA ARG A 595 0.22 10.54 -23.30
C ARG A 595 -0.27 11.95 -23.59
N LEU A 596 0.11 12.91 -22.75
CA LEU A 596 -0.02 14.31 -23.12
C LEU A 596 0.99 14.57 -24.25
N GLY A 597 0.52 15.12 -25.38
CA GLY A 597 1.30 15.28 -26.61
C GLY A 597 2.65 15.98 -26.43
N ALA A 598 3.50 15.90 -27.46
CA ALA A 598 4.91 16.33 -27.40
C ALA A 598 5.14 17.71 -26.75
N ALA A 599 6.27 17.83 -26.04
CA ALA A 599 6.70 19.06 -25.37
C ALA A 599 6.57 20.27 -26.33
N GLY A 600 5.65 21.18 -26.04
CA GLY A 600 5.41 22.39 -26.84
C GLY A 600 3.97 22.64 -27.30
N ALA A 601 3.05 21.68 -27.19
CA ALA A 601 1.64 21.89 -27.59
C ALA A 601 0.94 23.02 -26.80
N TRP A 602 1.33 23.27 -25.55
CA TRP A 602 0.80 24.35 -24.72
C TRP A 602 1.25 25.76 -25.15
N ARG A 603 2.26 25.89 -26.03
CA ARG A 603 2.76 27.19 -26.52
C ARG A 603 2.06 27.67 -27.79
N ARG A 604 1.19 26.87 -28.42
CA ARG A 604 0.47 27.27 -29.65
C ARG A 604 -1.04 27.11 -29.46
N GLY A 605 -1.59 27.95 -28.59
CA GLY A 605 -3.03 28.12 -28.41
C GLY A 605 -3.43 29.60 -28.40
N GLY A 606 -2.71 30.45 -29.13
CA GLY A 606 -3.13 31.82 -29.42
C GLY A 606 -3.81 31.84 -30.77
N VAL A 607 -5.14 31.72 -30.80
CA VAL A 607 -5.94 32.09 -31.97
C VAL A 607 -5.98 33.64 -31.99
N PRO A 608 -5.51 34.32 -33.04
CA PRO A 608 -5.78 35.74 -33.18
C PRO A 608 -7.26 35.90 -33.55
N LEU A 609 -8.00 36.64 -32.74
CA LEU A 609 -9.31 37.17 -33.11
C LEU A 609 -9.14 37.99 -34.40
N ARG A 610 -9.87 37.62 -35.45
CA ARG A 610 -10.31 38.53 -36.50
C ARG A 610 -11.82 38.58 -36.50
#